data_AF-A0A7V5LIY6-F1
#
_entry.id   AF-A0A7V5LIY6-F1
#
_cell.length_a   1.000
_cell.length_b   1.000
_cell.length_c   1.000
_cell.angle_alpha   90.00
_cell.angle_beta   90.00
_cell.angle_gamma   90.00
#
_symmetry.space_group_name_H-M   'P 1'
#
loop_
_entity.id
_entity.type
_entity.pdbx_description
1 polymer ?
#
loop_
_entity_poly.entity_id
_entity_poly.type
_entity_poly.pdbx_seq_one_letter_code
_entity_poly.pdbx_strand_id
1 'polypeptide(L)'
;MKRTLLVASLVLSFVFTVKADEGMWLLNQLSQLNLKEKGLEIPVEDIYRPGQIGLASAVVNLGGASAELVSPDGLILTNHHVAFGAVQRASTAGTDYLTNGFLAKTRDNELPAPGYVARVLLEMKDVTDQILKGMDKIKDPVKRMKAIEKRMKQMEEEIEKQREDFDARIASMYSGKQYILFKYQRFEDVRMVFIPPRAIGNYGGDVDNWMWPRHTGDFSFLRIYNSPDGKGVPYAKENVPFKPKRWIKIARTPIKEGDFTFIIGFPGRTNRYSTSFAIDFYLNKVYPMSISEFQSIINMLDEIGKQSKELAIKAVGTTKWLNNSMKNYQGNLEGMKRIHLLEKKK
;
A
#
# COMPACT_ATOMS: atom_id res chain seq x y z
N MET A 1 9.97 -39.64 -40.11
CA MET A 1 10.39 -39.57 -38.70
C MET A 1 10.88 -38.20 -38.25
N LYS A 2 11.86 -37.56 -38.93
CA LYS A 2 12.38 -36.24 -38.49
C LYS A 2 11.34 -35.09 -38.51
N ARG A 3 10.45 -35.03 -39.51
CA ARG A 3 9.38 -34.02 -39.58
C ARG A 3 8.24 -34.26 -38.58
N THR A 4 7.90 -35.51 -38.29
CA THR A 4 6.88 -35.86 -37.29
C THR A 4 7.36 -35.61 -35.85
N LEU A 5 8.66 -35.81 -35.55
CA LEU A 5 9.27 -35.44 -34.27
C LEU A 5 9.29 -33.91 -34.04
N LEU A 6 9.49 -33.13 -35.10
CA LEU A 6 9.52 -31.66 -35.01
C LEU A 6 8.14 -31.06 -34.75
N VAL A 7 7.09 -31.61 -35.37
CA VAL A 7 5.70 -31.22 -35.11
C VAL A 7 5.24 -31.66 -33.72
N ALA A 8 5.63 -32.85 -33.26
CA ALA A 8 5.33 -33.31 -31.90
C ALA A 8 6.00 -32.43 -30.82
N SER A 9 7.24 -31.97 -31.05
CA SER A 9 7.93 -31.02 -30.16
C SER A 9 7.25 -29.64 -30.13
N LEU A 10 6.77 -29.16 -31.29
CA LEU A 10 6.04 -27.89 -31.39
C LEU A 10 4.68 -27.94 -30.69
N VAL A 11 3.97 -29.08 -30.75
CA VAL A 11 2.67 -29.25 -30.08
C VAL A 11 2.82 -29.40 -28.56
N LEU A 12 3.87 -30.11 -28.08
CA LEU A 12 4.15 -30.23 -26.64
C LEU A 12 4.56 -28.91 -25.97
N SER A 13 5.11 -27.96 -26.73
CA SER A 13 5.48 -26.64 -26.18
C SER A 13 4.28 -25.69 -25.98
N PHE A 14 3.09 -26.02 -26.52
CA PHE A 14 1.86 -25.25 -26.31
C PHE A 14 1.02 -25.70 -25.09
N VAL A 15 1.41 -26.75 -24.37
CA VAL A 15 0.58 -27.32 -23.28
C VAL A 15 0.96 -26.80 -21.88
N PHE A 16 2.04 -26.03 -21.76
CA PHE A 16 2.38 -25.39 -20.48
C PHE A 16 1.61 -24.08 -20.30
N THR A 17 0.32 -24.18 -19.95
CA THR A 17 -0.40 -23.05 -19.38
C THR A 17 0.13 -22.81 -17.97
N VAL A 18 1.07 -21.87 -17.84
CA VAL A 18 1.43 -21.33 -16.52
C VAL A 18 0.21 -20.56 -16.02
N LYS A 19 -0.54 -21.15 -15.08
CA LYS A 19 -1.65 -20.47 -14.42
C LYS A 19 -1.10 -19.47 -13.41
N ALA A 20 -1.16 -18.19 -13.74
CA ALA A 20 -0.85 -17.10 -12.82
C ALA A 20 -2.16 -16.56 -12.20
N ASP A 21 -2.83 -17.38 -11.38
CA ASP A 21 -4.06 -16.97 -10.68
C ASP A 21 -3.81 -15.90 -9.60
N GLU A 22 -2.61 -15.90 -9.02
CA GLU A 22 -2.18 -14.95 -8.00
C GLU A 22 -1.69 -13.64 -8.62
N GLY A 23 -1.97 -12.50 -8.01
CA GLY A 23 -1.44 -11.22 -8.47
C GLY A 23 -2.09 -10.00 -7.81
N MET A 24 -1.39 -8.88 -7.89
CA MET A 24 -1.95 -7.56 -7.61
C MET A 24 -2.43 -6.99 -8.95
N TRP A 25 -3.75 -6.95 -9.13
CA TRP A 25 -4.40 -6.59 -10.39
C TRP A 25 -4.85 -5.14 -10.39
N LEU A 26 -4.77 -4.47 -11.54
CA LEU A 26 -5.38 -3.16 -11.72
C LEU A 26 -6.90 -3.29 -11.73
N LEU A 27 -7.60 -2.26 -11.27
CA LEU A 27 -9.07 -2.28 -11.21
C LEU A 27 -9.74 -2.43 -12.58
N ASN A 28 -9.09 -2.01 -13.67
CA ASN A 28 -9.58 -2.21 -15.03
C ASN A 28 -9.37 -3.64 -15.56
N GLN A 29 -8.70 -4.52 -14.81
CA GLN A 29 -8.46 -5.91 -15.18
C GLN A 29 -9.47 -6.87 -14.54
N LEU A 30 -10.36 -6.41 -13.65
CA LEU A 30 -11.23 -7.27 -12.86
C LEU A 30 -12.14 -8.19 -13.70
N SER A 31 -12.58 -7.74 -14.87
CA SER A 31 -13.40 -8.53 -15.79
C SER A 31 -12.68 -9.75 -16.37
N GLN A 32 -11.34 -9.79 -16.28
CA GLN A 32 -10.51 -10.88 -16.81
C GLN A 32 -10.25 -11.98 -15.77
N LEU A 33 -10.68 -11.79 -14.51
CA LEU A 33 -10.25 -12.63 -13.38
C LEU A 33 -11.24 -13.74 -13.00
N ASN A 34 -12.34 -13.89 -13.75
CA ASN A 34 -13.43 -14.85 -13.48
C ASN A 34 -13.88 -14.83 -12.00
N LEU A 35 -13.97 -13.64 -11.39
CA LEU A 35 -14.21 -13.51 -9.94
C LEU A 35 -15.51 -14.16 -9.48
N LYS A 36 -16.53 -14.19 -10.36
CA LYS A 36 -17.81 -14.85 -10.07
C LYS A 36 -17.63 -16.36 -9.82
N GLU A 37 -16.80 -17.04 -10.61
CA GLU A 37 -16.50 -18.47 -10.41
C GLU A 37 -15.69 -18.71 -9.12
N LYS A 38 -14.97 -17.69 -8.66
CA LYS A 38 -14.20 -17.72 -7.41
C LYS A 38 -15.04 -17.39 -6.17
N GLY A 39 -16.31 -17.01 -6.33
CA GLY A 39 -17.23 -16.71 -5.23
C GLY A 39 -17.60 -15.23 -5.05
N LEU A 40 -17.23 -14.34 -5.97
CA LEU A 40 -17.70 -12.96 -5.95
C LEU A 40 -19.20 -12.90 -6.32
N GLU A 41 -20.02 -12.43 -5.38
CA GLU A 41 -21.47 -12.35 -5.56
C GLU A 41 -21.96 -11.05 -6.19
N ILE A 42 -21.12 -10.00 -6.22
CA ILE A 42 -21.45 -8.71 -6.84
C ILE A 42 -20.85 -8.60 -8.26
N PRO A 43 -21.47 -7.82 -9.15
CA PRO A 43 -20.86 -7.47 -10.44
C PRO A 43 -19.49 -6.81 -10.25
N VAL A 44 -18.53 -7.12 -11.12
CA VAL A 44 -17.19 -6.49 -11.07
C VAL A 44 -17.26 -4.98 -11.30
N GLU A 45 -18.29 -4.53 -12.01
CA GLU A 45 -18.55 -3.13 -12.31
C GLU A 45 -19.06 -2.36 -11.09
N ASP A 46 -19.65 -3.04 -10.11
CA ASP A 46 -19.98 -2.45 -8.81
C ASP A 46 -18.71 -2.21 -7.98
N ILE A 47 -17.63 -2.97 -8.23
CA ILE A 47 -16.32 -2.71 -7.64
C ILE A 47 -15.66 -1.52 -8.34
N TYR A 48 -15.53 -1.59 -9.66
CA TYR A 48 -14.94 -0.51 -10.45
C TYR A 48 -15.45 -0.54 -11.89
N ARG A 49 -15.85 0.65 -12.37
CA ARG A 49 -16.09 0.93 -13.78
C ARG A 49 -15.54 2.33 -14.09
N PRO A 50 -14.79 2.51 -15.18
CA PRO A 50 -14.29 3.84 -15.57
C PRO A 50 -15.41 4.89 -15.62
N GLY A 51 -15.18 6.05 -15.01
CA GLY A 51 -16.13 7.16 -14.97
C GLY A 51 -17.35 6.98 -14.05
N GLN A 52 -17.44 5.87 -13.31
CA GLN A 52 -18.54 5.58 -12.39
C GLN A 52 -18.05 5.36 -10.96
N ILE A 53 -18.95 5.58 -10.00
CA ILE A 53 -18.63 5.46 -8.57
C ILE A 53 -18.86 4.00 -8.12
N GLY A 54 -17.79 3.22 -8.12
CA GLY A 54 -17.76 1.84 -7.59
C GLY A 54 -17.26 1.74 -6.14
N LEU A 55 -17.22 0.52 -5.60
CA LEU A 55 -16.70 0.22 -4.26
C LEU A 55 -15.25 0.67 -4.08
N ALA A 56 -14.43 0.64 -5.14
CA ALA A 56 -13.05 1.10 -5.09
C ALA A 56 -12.91 2.59 -4.70
N SER A 57 -13.95 3.40 -4.89
CA SER A 57 -13.97 4.80 -4.41
C SER A 57 -14.08 4.93 -2.89
N ALA A 58 -14.41 3.85 -2.17
CA ALA A 58 -14.39 3.81 -0.71
C ALA A 58 -12.99 3.51 -0.16
N VAL A 59 -12.02 3.15 -0.99
CA VAL A 59 -10.66 2.79 -0.58
C VAL A 59 -9.78 4.03 -0.66
N VAL A 60 -9.06 4.31 0.42
CA VAL A 60 -8.35 5.57 0.67
C VAL A 60 -6.86 5.29 0.75
N ASN A 61 -6.06 6.04 -0.02
CA ASN A 61 -4.62 6.07 0.19
C ASN A 61 -4.32 7.02 1.35
N LEU A 62 -3.67 6.50 2.38
CA LEU A 62 -3.39 7.22 3.62
C LEU A 62 -1.88 7.23 3.87
N GLY A 63 -1.16 8.10 3.15
CA GLY A 63 0.26 8.32 3.39
C GLY A 63 1.16 7.10 3.14
N GLY A 64 0.85 6.29 2.12
CA GLY A 64 1.60 5.06 1.81
C GLY A 64 0.99 3.78 2.40
N ALA A 65 -0.09 3.90 3.16
CA ALA A 65 -0.92 2.80 3.60
C ALA A 65 -2.30 2.84 2.93
N SER A 66 -3.10 1.82 3.21
CA SER A 66 -4.51 1.75 2.79
C SER A 66 -5.43 1.99 3.98
N ALA A 67 -6.56 2.62 3.71
CA ALA A 67 -7.68 2.77 4.63
C ALA A 67 -8.98 2.60 3.84
N GLU A 68 -10.11 2.49 4.54
CA GLU A 68 -11.42 2.33 3.91
C GLU A 68 -12.49 3.18 4.59
N LEU A 69 -13.31 3.84 3.79
CA LEU A 69 -14.48 4.58 4.26
C LEU A 69 -15.54 3.58 4.71
N VAL A 70 -15.98 3.69 5.97
CA VAL A 70 -16.94 2.76 6.60
C VAL A 70 -18.20 3.45 7.09
N SER A 71 -18.40 4.72 6.75
CA SER A 71 -19.59 5.48 7.14
C SER A 71 -19.93 6.56 6.10
N PRO A 72 -21.17 7.08 6.11
CA PRO A 72 -21.56 8.23 5.30
C PRO A 72 -20.96 9.57 5.78
N ASP A 73 -20.23 9.57 6.90
CA ASP A 73 -19.63 10.76 7.53
C ASP A 73 -18.10 10.71 7.50
N GLY A 74 -17.51 10.07 6.50
CA GLY A 74 -16.06 10.13 6.25
C GLY A 74 -15.21 9.38 7.28
N LEU A 75 -15.82 8.58 8.17
CA LEU A 75 -15.09 7.67 9.07
C LEU A 75 -14.31 6.67 8.22
N ILE A 76 -13.01 6.59 8.46
CA ILE A 76 -12.11 5.64 7.82
C ILE A 76 -11.55 4.65 8.84
N LEU A 77 -11.47 3.39 8.43
CA LEU A 77 -10.80 2.31 9.15
C LEU A 77 -9.43 2.07 8.53
N THR A 78 -8.39 1.96 9.37
CA THR A 78 -7.03 1.59 8.97
C THR A 78 -6.36 0.83 10.11
N ASN A 79 -5.10 0.44 9.94
CA ASN A 79 -4.36 -0.25 11.00
C ASN A 79 -3.90 0.71 12.11
N HIS A 80 -3.71 0.19 13.32
CA HIS A 80 -3.12 0.94 14.44
C HIS A 80 -1.69 1.37 14.11
N HIS A 81 -0.88 0.49 13.53
CA HIS A 81 0.49 0.86 13.12
C HIS A 81 0.50 1.95 12.03
N VAL A 82 -0.54 2.01 11.19
CA VAL A 82 -0.69 3.06 10.19
C VAL A 82 -0.99 4.39 10.84
N ALA A 83 -1.86 4.45 11.86
CA ALA A 83 -2.17 5.69 12.59
C ALA A 83 -1.08 6.11 13.58
N PHE A 84 -0.15 5.22 13.92
CA PHE A 84 0.85 5.40 14.99
C PHE A 84 1.68 6.68 14.84
N GLY A 85 2.02 7.08 13.61
CA GLY A 85 2.76 8.33 13.36
C GLY A 85 1.99 9.58 13.82
N ALA A 86 0.67 9.61 13.64
CA ALA A 86 -0.18 10.71 14.14
C ALA A 86 -0.28 10.67 15.66
N VAL A 87 -0.50 9.49 16.22
CA VAL A 87 -0.59 9.27 17.67
C VAL A 87 0.68 9.76 18.37
N GLN A 88 1.85 9.42 17.81
CA GLN A 88 3.15 9.86 18.34
C GLN A 88 3.28 11.39 18.32
N ARG A 89 2.90 12.03 17.21
CA ARG A 89 2.97 13.49 17.07
C ARG A 89 1.95 14.24 17.92
N ALA A 90 0.81 13.62 18.23
CA ALA A 90 -0.24 14.20 19.05
C ALA A 90 -0.04 13.98 20.56
N SER A 91 0.77 13.00 20.96
CA SER A 91 1.07 12.72 22.36
C SER A 91 2.02 13.78 22.95
N THR A 92 1.85 14.10 24.23
CA THR A 92 2.70 15.04 24.99
C THR A 92 3.13 14.42 26.32
N ALA A 93 4.01 15.08 27.08
CA ALA A 93 4.42 14.60 28.40
C ALA A 93 3.24 14.41 29.38
N GLY A 94 2.16 15.18 29.21
CA GLY A 94 0.95 15.08 30.03
C GLY A 94 -0.16 14.22 29.41
N THR A 95 0.02 13.71 28.19
CA THR A 95 -1.02 12.94 27.50
C THR A 95 -0.41 11.86 26.61
N ASP A 96 -0.45 10.63 27.10
CA ASP A 96 0.15 9.46 26.44
C ASP A 96 -0.93 8.64 25.71
N TYR A 97 -1.19 9.01 24.45
CA TYR A 97 -2.07 8.24 23.57
C TYR A 97 -1.39 6.98 23.02
N LEU A 98 -0.05 6.92 23.03
CA LEU A 98 0.70 5.77 22.55
C LEU A 98 0.46 4.56 23.43
N THR A 99 0.49 4.73 24.75
CA THR A 99 0.25 3.63 25.69
C THR A 99 -1.25 3.38 25.86
N ASN A 100 -2.02 4.45 26.12
CA ASN A 100 -3.39 4.34 26.61
C ASN A 100 -4.45 4.32 25.50
N GLY A 101 -4.07 4.59 24.26
CA GLY A 101 -5.02 4.79 23.17
C GLY A 101 -5.76 6.13 23.27
N PHE A 102 -6.80 6.28 22.46
CA PHE A 102 -7.58 7.51 22.34
C PHE A 102 -9.02 7.19 21.91
N LEU A 103 -10.00 7.93 22.45
CA LEU A 103 -11.40 7.87 22.01
C LEU A 103 -12.01 9.27 22.06
N ALA A 104 -12.40 9.78 20.90
CA ALA A 104 -13.23 10.97 20.80
C ALA A 104 -14.69 10.60 21.11
N LYS A 105 -15.23 11.13 22.21
CA LYS A 105 -16.64 10.90 22.61
C LYS A 105 -17.64 11.63 21.71
N THR A 106 -17.21 12.74 21.11
CA THR A 106 -18.00 13.57 20.20
C THR A 106 -17.12 14.01 19.03
N ARG A 107 -17.74 14.52 17.94
CA ARG A 107 -17.00 15.04 16.78
C ARG A 107 -16.07 16.20 17.15
N ASP A 108 -16.48 17.03 18.10
CA ASP A 108 -15.68 18.17 18.60
C ASP A 108 -14.46 17.72 19.41
N ASN A 109 -14.43 16.46 19.86
CA ASN A 109 -13.28 15.87 20.53
C ASN A 109 -12.33 15.13 19.57
N GLU A 110 -12.66 15.01 18.28
CA GLU A 110 -11.77 14.40 17.30
C GLU A 110 -10.52 15.28 17.12
N LEU A 111 -9.34 14.70 17.27
CA LEU A 111 -8.07 15.43 17.25
C LEU A 111 -7.45 15.41 15.85
N PRO A 112 -6.83 16.49 15.35
CA PRO A 112 -6.07 16.43 14.11
C PRO A 112 -5.05 15.28 14.13
N ALA A 113 -4.87 14.60 12.99
CA ALA A 113 -3.87 13.58 12.77
C ALA A 113 -2.70 14.19 11.98
N PRO A 114 -1.69 14.81 12.64
CA PRO A 114 -0.72 15.66 11.95
C PRO A 114 0.09 14.83 10.96
N GLY A 115 0.37 15.36 9.76
CA GLY A 115 1.15 14.67 8.73
C GLY A 115 0.40 13.57 7.96
N TYR A 116 -0.93 13.47 8.12
CA TYR A 116 -1.77 12.58 7.32
C TYR A 116 -2.45 13.36 6.22
N VAL A 117 -2.47 12.76 5.05
CA VAL A 117 -3.22 13.24 3.89
C VAL A 117 -3.97 12.04 3.34
N ALA A 118 -5.29 12.14 3.29
CA ALA A 118 -6.13 11.12 2.69
C ALA A 118 -6.33 11.42 1.20
N ARG A 119 -6.25 10.40 0.36
CA ARG A 119 -6.52 10.51 -1.08
C ARG A 119 -7.60 9.51 -1.48
N VAL A 120 -8.69 10.03 -2.02
CA VAL A 120 -9.81 9.24 -2.53
C VAL A 120 -9.74 9.20 -4.05
N LEU A 121 -9.76 8.00 -4.63
CA LEU A 121 -9.65 7.82 -6.08
C LEU A 121 -10.88 8.41 -6.78
N LEU A 122 -10.64 9.33 -7.72
CA LEU A 122 -11.67 9.91 -8.59
C LEU A 122 -11.70 9.21 -9.95
N GLU A 123 -10.52 8.96 -10.52
CA GLU A 123 -10.38 8.40 -11.87
C GLU A 123 -9.10 7.59 -11.97
N MET A 124 -9.16 6.50 -12.75
CA MET A 124 -8.00 5.75 -13.21
C MET A 124 -8.10 5.61 -14.73
N LYS A 125 -7.03 5.91 -15.45
CA LYS A 125 -7.01 5.98 -16.90
C LYS A 125 -5.69 5.49 -17.48
N ASP A 126 -5.75 4.71 -18.55
CA ASP A 126 -4.56 4.39 -19.34
C ASP A 126 -4.14 5.60 -20.16
N VAL A 127 -2.91 6.05 -19.97
CA VAL A 127 -2.31 7.20 -20.66
C VAL A 127 -1.05 6.82 -21.45
N THR A 128 -0.87 5.52 -21.73
CA THR A 128 0.33 4.97 -22.36
C THR A 128 0.66 5.65 -23.68
N ASP A 129 -0.33 5.78 -24.57
CA ASP A 129 -0.13 6.37 -25.89
C ASP A 129 0.28 7.84 -25.78
N GLN A 130 -0.35 8.60 -24.88
CA GLN A 130 -0.02 9.99 -24.64
C GLN A 130 1.42 10.13 -24.11
N ILE A 131 1.82 9.26 -23.19
CA ILE A 131 3.17 9.27 -22.63
C ILE A 131 4.23 8.84 -23.64
N LEU A 132 3.98 7.79 -24.44
CA LEU A 132 4.98 7.20 -25.32
C LEU A 132 5.05 7.84 -26.71
N LYS A 133 4.08 8.67 -27.10
CA LYS A 133 4.05 9.31 -28.43
C LYS A 133 5.35 10.05 -28.77
N GLY A 134 6.04 9.58 -29.81
CA GLY A 134 7.28 10.17 -30.32
C GLY A 134 8.53 9.89 -29.47
N MET A 135 8.44 9.09 -28.41
CA MET A 135 9.59 8.74 -27.56
C MET A 135 10.56 7.77 -28.25
N ASP A 136 10.09 7.03 -29.25
CA ASP A 136 10.86 6.13 -30.11
C ASP A 136 11.93 6.83 -30.97
N LYS A 137 11.76 8.14 -31.19
CA LYS A 137 12.72 9.01 -31.88
C LYS A 137 13.94 9.34 -31.03
N ILE A 138 13.84 9.23 -29.70
CA ILE A 138 14.94 9.49 -28.77
C ILE A 138 15.73 8.18 -28.57
N LYS A 139 16.86 8.05 -29.26
CA LYS A 139 17.69 6.83 -29.23
C LYS A 139 18.48 6.65 -27.94
N ASP A 140 18.89 7.76 -27.32
CA ASP A 140 19.57 7.73 -26.02
C ASP A 140 18.57 7.31 -24.92
N PRO A 141 18.80 6.18 -24.23
CA PRO A 141 17.85 5.66 -23.24
C PRO A 141 17.64 6.58 -22.05
N VAL A 142 18.69 7.28 -21.59
CA VAL A 142 18.62 8.18 -20.44
C VAL A 142 17.83 9.43 -20.79
N LYS A 143 18.08 10.02 -21.96
CA LYS A 143 17.31 11.16 -22.47
C LYS A 143 15.86 10.78 -22.71
N ARG A 144 15.59 9.56 -23.20
CA ARG A 144 14.23 9.06 -23.40
C ARG A 144 13.47 8.94 -22.07
N MET A 145 14.10 8.35 -21.05
CA MET A 145 13.52 8.23 -19.71
C MET A 145 13.21 9.61 -19.10
N LYS A 146 14.16 10.55 -19.15
CA LYS A 146 13.95 11.93 -18.68
C LYS A 146 12.83 12.65 -19.43
N ALA A 147 12.69 12.42 -20.74
CA ALA A 147 11.62 13.00 -21.55
C ALA A 147 10.24 12.42 -21.16
N ILE A 148 10.17 11.11 -20.88
CA ILE A 148 8.97 10.45 -20.35
C ILE A 148 8.60 11.03 -18.99
N GLU A 149 9.52 11.09 -18.03
CA GLU A 149 9.30 11.65 -16.70
C GLU A 149 8.83 13.10 -16.76
N LYS A 150 9.44 13.91 -17.63
CA LYS A 150 9.00 15.29 -17.86
C LYS A 150 7.56 15.36 -18.36
N ARG A 151 7.18 14.50 -19.31
CA ARG A 151 5.82 14.47 -19.87
C ARG A 151 4.80 14.00 -18.83
N MET A 152 5.15 13.01 -18.02
CA MET A 152 4.31 12.56 -16.92
C MET A 152 4.03 13.72 -15.96
N LYS A 153 5.08 14.39 -15.50
CA LYS A 153 4.96 15.53 -14.59
C LYS A 153 4.11 16.66 -15.17
N GLN A 154 4.29 16.99 -16.45
CA GLN A 154 3.48 18.02 -17.12
C GLN A 154 1.99 17.66 -17.10
N MET A 155 1.64 16.41 -17.43
CA MET A 155 0.25 15.95 -17.42
C MET A 155 -0.35 15.93 -16.01
N GLU A 156 0.44 15.54 -15.01
CA GLU A 156 0.02 15.60 -13.60
C GLU A 156 -0.27 17.05 -13.18
N GLU A 157 0.66 17.98 -13.44
CA GLU A 157 0.52 19.41 -13.12
C GLU A 157 -0.70 20.05 -13.84
N GLU A 158 -1.00 19.65 -15.07
CA GLU A 158 -2.19 20.11 -15.81
C GLU A 158 -3.49 19.70 -15.12
N ILE A 159 -3.55 18.51 -14.52
CA ILE A 159 -4.72 18.03 -13.78
C ILE A 159 -4.84 18.74 -12.43
N GLU A 160 -3.71 18.90 -11.72
CA GLU A 160 -3.67 19.56 -10.41
C GLU A 160 -4.04 21.05 -10.49
N LYS A 161 -3.79 21.72 -11.63
CA LYS A 161 -4.24 23.10 -11.89
C LYS A 161 -5.76 23.25 -12.03
N GLN A 162 -6.50 22.18 -12.28
CA GLN A 162 -7.97 22.25 -12.44
C GLN A 162 -8.68 22.54 -11.11
N ARG A 163 -8.11 22.09 -9.99
CA ARG A 163 -8.65 22.28 -8.64
C ARG A 163 -7.56 22.03 -7.60
N GLU A 164 -7.44 22.91 -6.60
CA GLU A 164 -6.33 22.91 -5.62
C GLU A 164 -6.20 21.62 -4.79
N ASP A 165 -7.30 20.89 -4.60
CA ASP A 165 -7.36 19.62 -3.86
C ASP A 165 -7.33 18.39 -4.79
N PHE A 166 -6.97 18.55 -6.07
CA PHE A 166 -6.64 17.42 -6.93
C PHE A 166 -5.17 17.02 -6.76
N ASP A 167 -4.93 15.71 -6.80
CA ASP A 167 -3.59 15.12 -6.83
C ASP A 167 -3.56 14.08 -7.95
N ALA A 168 -2.62 14.22 -8.87
CA ALA A 168 -2.49 13.35 -10.03
C ALA A 168 -1.19 12.56 -9.98
N ARG A 169 -1.27 11.25 -10.25
CA ARG A 169 -0.11 10.36 -10.27
C ARG A 169 -0.15 9.47 -11.48
N ILE A 170 0.91 9.48 -12.27
CA ILE A 170 1.11 8.55 -13.37
C ILE A 170 2.13 7.52 -12.92
N ALA A 171 1.71 6.25 -12.91
CA ALA A 171 2.57 5.14 -12.55
C ALA A 171 2.98 4.35 -13.80
N SER A 172 4.26 4.02 -13.87
CA SER A 172 4.82 3.10 -14.86
C SER A 172 4.54 1.66 -14.46
N MET A 173 3.83 0.93 -15.31
CA MET A 173 3.48 -0.47 -15.14
C MET A 173 4.33 -1.35 -16.07
N TYR A 174 4.58 -2.59 -15.64
CA TYR A 174 5.29 -3.60 -16.45
C TYR A 174 6.63 -3.09 -17.02
N SER A 175 7.42 -2.40 -16.18
CA SER A 175 8.73 -1.83 -16.54
C SER A 175 8.66 -0.83 -17.70
N GLY A 176 7.63 0.03 -17.73
CA GLY A 176 7.49 1.10 -18.73
C GLY A 176 6.76 0.68 -20.01
N LYS A 177 6.12 -0.49 -20.03
CA LYS A 177 5.25 -0.87 -21.15
C LYS A 177 3.89 -0.18 -21.13
N GLN A 178 3.43 0.23 -19.95
CA GLN A 178 2.13 0.87 -19.77
C GLN A 178 2.24 1.98 -18.72
N TYR A 179 1.46 3.04 -18.88
CA TYR A 179 1.41 4.18 -17.96
C TYR A 179 -0.04 4.44 -17.56
N ILE A 180 -0.32 4.36 -16.27
CA ILE A 180 -1.67 4.54 -15.73
C ILE A 180 -1.70 5.84 -14.92
N LEU A 181 -2.59 6.74 -15.30
CA LEU A 181 -2.95 7.94 -14.54
C LEU A 181 -3.97 7.57 -13.46
N PHE A 182 -3.71 8.05 -12.25
CA PHE A 182 -4.62 8.05 -11.12
C PHE A 182 -4.88 9.49 -10.70
N LYS A 183 -6.13 9.91 -10.71
CA LYS A 183 -6.58 11.21 -10.21
C LYS A 183 -7.27 11.01 -8.88
N TYR A 184 -6.85 11.76 -7.87
CA TYR A 184 -7.40 11.71 -6.51
C TYR A 184 -7.98 13.06 -6.11
N GLN A 185 -8.93 13.03 -5.18
CA GLN A 185 -9.20 14.17 -4.30
C GLN A 185 -8.33 14.01 -3.04
N ARG A 186 -7.54 15.03 -2.75
CA ARG A 186 -6.63 15.12 -1.61
C ARG A 186 -7.33 15.82 -0.45
N PHE A 187 -7.27 15.26 0.75
CA PHE A 187 -7.81 15.85 1.97
C PHE A 187 -6.71 15.99 3.01
N GLU A 188 -6.53 17.20 3.52
CA GLU A 188 -5.46 17.55 4.47
C GLU A 188 -5.97 17.64 5.92
N ASP A 189 -7.28 17.71 6.13
CA ASP A 189 -7.92 17.58 7.43
C ASP A 189 -8.37 16.12 7.67
N VAL A 190 -7.47 15.34 8.28
CA VAL A 190 -7.77 14.00 8.80
C VAL A 190 -7.67 14.06 10.32
N ARG A 191 -8.67 13.52 11.03
CA ARG A 191 -8.74 13.57 12.50
C ARG A 191 -8.81 12.17 13.10
N MET A 192 -8.11 11.96 14.20
CA MET A 192 -8.20 10.76 15.03
C MET A 192 -9.56 10.69 15.72
N VAL A 193 -10.18 9.51 15.67
CA VAL A 193 -11.47 9.23 16.31
C VAL A 193 -11.30 8.17 17.39
N PHE A 194 -10.68 7.05 17.05
CA PHE A 194 -10.40 5.97 17.99
C PHE A 194 -9.07 5.29 17.68
N ILE A 195 -8.25 5.14 18.70
CA ILE A 195 -6.98 4.43 18.68
C ILE A 195 -7.00 3.45 19.86
N PRO A 196 -6.88 2.13 19.65
CA PRO A 196 -6.81 1.20 20.77
C PRO A 196 -5.50 1.41 21.55
N PRO A 197 -5.46 1.05 22.84
CA PRO A 197 -4.21 0.98 23.59
C PRO A 197 -3.17 0.13 22.87
N ARG A 198 -1.88 0.48 22.97
CA ARG A 198 -0.81 -0.26 22.29
C ARG A 198 -0.74 -1.74 22.69
N ALA A 199 -1.16 -2.07 23.91
CA ALA A 199 -1.26 -3.46 24.37
C ALA A 199 -2.23 -4.31 23.51
N ILE A 200 -3.19 -3.67 22.84
CA ILE A 200 -4.12 -4.31 21.89
C ILE A 200 -3.63 -4.09 20.46
N GLY A 201 -3.38 -2.83 20.09
CA GLY A 201 -3.02 -2.42 18.73
C GLY A 201 -1.69 -2.97 18.21
N ASN A 202 -0.81 -3.40 19.12
CA ASN A 202 0.49 -3.99 18.80
C ASN A 202 0.83 -5.14 19.79
N TYR A 203 -0.20 -5.91 20.19
CA TYR A 203 -0.02 -7.12 20.99
C TYR A 203 1.01 -8.06 20.36
N GLY A 204 1.88 -8.65 21.18
CA GLY A 204 2.98 -9.52 20.74
C GLY A 204 4.20 -8.80 20.16
N GLY A 205 4.07 -7.51 19.82
CA GLY A 205 5.17 -6.66 19.36
C GLY A 205 6.02 -7.29 18.26
N ASP A 206 7.34 -7.16 18.38
CA ASP A 206 8.29 -7.65 17.38
C ASP A 206 8.37 -9.19 17.32
N VAL A 207 8.02 -9.89 18.41
CA VAL A 207 8.00 -11.36 18.47
C VAL A 207 6.95 -11.89 17.51
N ASP A 208 5.73 -11.38 17.62
CA ASP A 208 4.62 -11.82 16.77
C ASP A 208 4.65 -11.17 15.39
N ASN A 209 5.41 -10.08 15.18
CA ASN A 209 5.47 -9.41 13.88
C ASN A 209 5.86 -10.38 12.75
N TRP A 210 5.19 -10.33 11.60
CA TRP A 210 5.31 -11.29 10.49
C TRP A 210 4.97 -12.76 10.79
N MET A 211 4.37 -13.07 11.95
CA MET A 211 3.99 -14.43 12.33
C MET A 211 2.49 -14.69 12.23
N TRP A 212 2.15 -15.95 11.97
CA TRP A 212 0.84 -16.58 12.18
C TRP A 212 1.05 -17.86 13.02
N PRO A 213 0.21 -18.17 14.03
CA PRO A 213 -1.00 -17.48 14.50
C PRO A 213 -0.77 -16.05 15.00
N ARG A 214 -1.82 -15.22 14.99
CA ARG A 214 -1.75 -13.81 15.41
C ARG A 214 -2.97 -13.39 16.22
N HIS A 215 -2.75 -12.58 17.26
CA HIS A 215 -3.80 -12.12 18.21
C HIS A 215 -3.81 -10.58 18.40
N THR A 216 -3.34 -9.83 17.40
CA THR A 216 -3.22 -8.37 17.47
C THR A 216 -4.49 -7.66 16.96
N GLY A 217 -5.03 -6.73 17.75
CA GLY A 217 -6.13 -5.86 17.35
C GLY A 217 -5.64 -4.63 16.59
N ASP A 218 -4.98 -4.84 15.45
CA ASP A 218 -4.29 -3.79 14.67
C ASP A 218 -5.27 -2.94 13.84
N PHE A 219 -6.06 -2.09 14.50
CA PHE A 219 -7.01 -1.20 13.85
C PHE A 219 -7.09 0.19 14.50
N SER A 220 -7.56 1.18 13.77
CA SER A 220 -7.80 2.55 14.22
C SER A 220 -8.87 3.21 13.35
N PHE A 221 -9.64 4.10 13.95
CA PHE A 221 -10.59 4.95 13.24
C PHE A 221 -10.08 6.39 13.19
N LEU A 222 -10.04 6.92 11.98
CA LEU A 222 -9.84 8.34 11.72
C LEU A 222 -11.07 8.86 10.95
N ARG A 223 -11.17 10.16 10.72
CA ARG A 223 -12.23 10.77 9.91
C ARG A 223 -11.66 11.81 8.98
N ILE A 224 -12.12 11.80 7.74
CA ILE A 224 -11.81 12.82 6.75
C ILE A 224 -12.79 13.99 6.92
N TYR A 225 -12.25 15.20 6.94
CA TYR A 225 -12.99 16.46 6.91
C TYR A 225 -12.68 17.23 5.64
N ASN A 226 -13.61 18.09 5.24
CA ASN A 226 -13.44 19.02 4.14
C ASN A 226 -14.12 20.35 4.46
N SER A 227 -13.87 21.37 3.66
CA SER A 227 -14.57 22.64 3.78
C SER A 227 -16.08 22.43 3.48
N PRO A 228 -16.96 23.35 3.94
CA PRO A 228 -18.40 23.26 3.66
C PRO A 228 -18.77 23.18 2.17
N ASP A 229 -17.94 23.72 1.27
CA ASP A 229 -18.09 23.64 -0.19
C ASP A 229 -17.50 22.34 -0.80
N GLY A 230 -16.99 21.44 0.04
CA GLY A 230 -16.56 20.11 -0.35
C GLY A 230 -15.11 20.00 -0.84
N LYS A 231 -14.25 21.00 -0.55
CA LYS A 231 -12.81 20.98 -0.92
C LYS A 231 -11.96 20.38 0.18
N GLY A 232 -10.99 19.57 -0.22
CA GLY A 232 -9.99 19.02 0.69
C GLY A 232 -8.99 20.09 1.09
N VAL A 233 -9.26 20.73 2.23
CA VAL A 233 -8.47 21.84 2.78
C VAL A 233 -7.71 21.38 4.04
N PRO A 234 -6.72 22.16 4.50
CA PRO A 234 -6.14 21.98 5.83
C PRO A 234 -7.17 22.08 6.95
N TYR A 235 -6.77 21.68 8.17
CA TYR A 235 -7.61 21.76 9.35
C TYR A 235 -8.17 23.17 9.58
N ALA A 236 -9.49 23.23 9.77
CA ALA A 236 -10.22 24.40 10.24
C ALA A 236 -11.39 23.95 11.13
N LYS A 237 -11.82 24.78 12.08
CA LYS A 237 -12.87 24.40 13.04
C LYS A 237 -14.23 24.23 12.35
N GLU A 238 -14.45 25.01 11.30
CA GLU A 238 -15.64 25.05 10.46
C GLU A 238 -15.71 23.92 9.42
N ASN A 239 -14.63 23.15 9.24
CA ASN A 239 -14.66 22.00 8.35
C ASN A 239 -15.70 20.99 8.81
N VAL A 240 -16.35 20.34 7.85
CA VAL A 240 -17.42 19.37 8.08
C VAL A 240 -16.95 17.95 7.72
N PRO A 241 -17.55 16.90 8.30
CA PRO A 241 -17.25 15.53 7.92
C PRO A 241 -17.45 15.30 6.42
N PHE A 242 -16.43 14.75 5.75
CA PHE A 242 -16.50 14.40 4.34
C PHE A 242 -17.65 13.40 4.11
N LYS A 243 -18.50 13.67 3.12
CA LYS A 243 -19.62 12.81 2.73
C LYS A 243 -19.22 11.97 1.51
N PRO A 244 -18.72 10.74 1.69
CA PRO A 244 -18.33 9.92 0.55
C PRO A 244 -19.55 9.45 -0.24
N LYS A 245 -19.35 9.26 -1.55
CA LYS A 245 -20.39 8.74 -2.44
C LYS A 245 -20.67 7.24 -2.25
N ARG A 246 -19.68 6.50 -1.72
CA ARG A 246 -19.75 5.07 -1.36
C ARG A 246 -18.93 4.83 -0.09
N TRP A 247 -19.34 3.86 0.71
CA TRP A 247 -18.58 3.36 1.86
C TRP A 247 -18.81 1.85 2.00
N ILE A 248 -17.86 1.16 2.62
CA ILE A 248 -17.92 -0.28 2.89
C ILE A 248 -18.81 -0.51 4.10
N LYS A 249 -19.77 -1.42 3.97
CA LYS A 249 -20.63 -1.84 5.08
C LYS A 249 -19.93 -2.94 5.87
N ILE A 250 -19.83 -2.77 7.18
CA ILE A 250 -19.27 -3.78 8.07
C ILE A 250 -20.23 -4.97 8.12
N ALA A 251 -19.74 -6.15 7.76
CA ALA A 251 -20.48 -7.39 7.86
C ALA A 251 -20.81 -7.72 9.32
N ARG A 252 -22.01 -8.27 9.56
CA ARG A 252 -22.46 -8.74 10.89
C ARG A 252 -22.40 -10.26 11.04
N THR A 253 -22.08 -10.94 9.95
CA THR A 253 -21.93 -12.40 9.89
C THR A 253 -20.46 -12.76 10.10
N PRO A 254 -20.17 -13.83 10.85
CA PRO A 254 -18.80 -14.30 11.03
C PRO A 254 -18.25 -14.87 9.71
N ILE A 255 -16.96 -14.67 9.49
CA ILE A 255 -16.21 -15.31 8.41
C ILE A 255 -16.04 -16.81 8.68
N LYS A 256 -15.95 -17.61 7.62
CA LYS A 256 -15.70 -19.05 7.67
C LYS A 256 -14.53 -19.41 6.75
N GLU A 257 -13.90 -20.54 7.05
CA GLU A 257 -12.91 -21.12 6.16
C GLU A 257 -13.53 -21.39 4.77
N GLY A 258 -12.84 -20.97 3.72
CA GLY A 258 -13.31 -21.09 2.33
C GLY A 258 -14.13 -19.90 1.82
N ASP A 259 -14.47 -18.93 2.67
CA ASP A 259 -15.15 -17.70 2.20
C ASP A 259 -14.27 -16.94 1.19
N PHE A 260 -14.91 -16.41 0.14
CA PHE A 260 -14.25 -15.56 -0.83
C PHE A 260 -13.77 -14.26 -0.17
N THR A 261 -12.50 -13.91 -0.39
CA THR A 261 -11.90 -12.68 0.12
C THR A 261 -11.42 -11.81 -1.04
N PHE A 262 -11.72 -10.51 -0.95
CA PHE A 262 -11.32 -9.53 -1.96
C PHE A 262 -10.71 -8.32 -1.28
N ILE A 263 -9.46 -8.02 -1.64
CA ILE A 263 -8.67 -6.95 -1.03
C ILE A 263 -8.34 -5.92 -2.10
N ILE A 264 -8.70 -4.66 -1.82
CA ILE A 264 -8.29 -3.51 -2.62
C ILE A 264 -7.36 -2.66 -1.75
N GLY A 265 -6.25 -2.21 -2.29
CA GLY A 265 -5.32 -1.36 -1.58
C GLY A 265 -4.24 -0.79 -2.48
N PHE A 266 -3.24 -0.18 -1.85
CA PHE A 266 -2.12 0.48 -2.52
C PHE A 266 -0.82 -0.26 -2.23
N PRO A 267 -0.59 -1.44 -2.84
CA PRO A 267 0.66 -2.17 -2.63
C PRO A 267 1.85 -1.34 -3.11
N GLY A 268 2.91 -1.28 -2.30
CA GLY A 268 4.07 -0.42 -2.56
C GLY A 268 4.93 -0.90 -3.74
N ARG A 269 5.64 -2.01 -3.57
CA ARG A 269 6.55 -2.53 -4.61
C ARG A 269 6.60 -4.05 -4.59
N THR A 270 6.63 -4.63 -5.79
CA THR A 270 6.94 -6.05 -6.00
C THR A 270 8.00 -6.20 -7.09
N ASN A 271 8.67 -7.35 -7.12
CA ASN A 271 9.67 -7.66 -8.15
C ASN A 271 9.33 -8.99 -8.86
N ARG A 272 8.04 -9.18 -9.22
CA ARG A 272 7.53 -10.44 -9.79
C ARG A 272 8.30 -10.91 -11.04
N TYR A 273 8.75 -9.97 -11.85
CA TYR A 273 9.48 -10.23 -13.11
C TYR A 273 11.00 -10.30 -12.95
N SER A 274 11.53 -10.37 -11.72
CA SER A 274 12.95 -10.60 -11.51
C SER A 274 13.43 -11.86 -12.22
N THR A 275 14.60 -11.75 -12.85
CA THR A 275 15.30 -12.86 -13.50
C THR A 275 15.89 -13.80 -12.46
N SER A 276 16.22 -15.03 -12.88
CA SER A 276 16.97 -15.98 -12.05
C SER A 276 18.30 -15.39 -11.58
N PHE A 277 19.01 -14.63 -12.41
CA PHE A 277 20.25 -13.93 -12.03
C PHE A 277 20.04 -12.88 -10.94
N ALA A 278 18.98 -12.07 -11.04
CA ALA A 278 18.66 -11.10 -10.00
C ALA A 278 18.32 -11.82 -8.68
N ILE A 279 17.50 -12.87 -8.76
CA ILE A 279 17.11 -13.68 -7.61
C ILE A 279 18.34 -14.32 -6.94
N ASP A 280 19.26 -14.88 -7.74
CA ASP A 280 20.52 -15.46 -7.26
C ASP A 280 21.39 -14.42 -6.56
N PHE A 281 21.54 -13.23 -7.14
CA PHE A 281 22.28 -12.13 -6.53
C PHE A 281 21.67 -11.69 -5.19
N TYR A 282 20.35 -11.55 -5.12
CA TYR A 282 19.68 -11.20 -3.86
C TYR A 282 19.85 -12.30 -2.80
N LEU A 283 19.64 -13.56 -3.19
CA LEU A 283 19.68 -14.72 -2.29
C LEU A 283 21.10 -14.98 -1.75
N ASN A 284 22.12 -14.88 -2.61
CA ASN A 284 23.48 -15.28 -2.29
C ASN A 284 24.41 -14.12 -1.92
N LYS A 285 24.02 -12.86 -2.17
CA LYS A 285 24.86 -11.68 -1.87
C LYS A 285 24.11 -10.65 -1.03
N VAL A 286 23.02 -10.07 -1.55
CA VAL A 286 22.39 -8.89 -0.93
C VAL A 286 21.78 -9.22 0.43
N TYR A 287 20.89 -10.21 0.52
CA TYR A 287 20.21 -10.50 1.79
C TYR A 287 21.19 -10.93 2.89
N PRO A 288 22.12 -11.89 2.67
CA PRO A 288 23.09 -12.27 3.71
C PRO A 288 23.93 -11.08 4.19
N MET A 289 24.41 -10.24 3.27
CA MET A 289 25.20 -9.05 3.61
C MET A 289 24.39 -8.05 4.43
N SER A 290 23.20 -7.65 3.95
CA SER A 290 22.35 -6.68 4.65
C SER A 290 21.91 -7.17 6.02
N ILE A 291 21.59 -8.47 6.18
CA ILE A 291 21.23 -9.04 7.49
C ILE A 291 22.42 -8.93 8.45
N SER A 292 23.63 -9.28 8.00
CA SER A 292 24.84 -9.15 8.82
C SER A 292 25.12 -7.71 9.21
N GLU A 293 25.02 -6.77 8.27
CA GLU A 293 25.23 -5.34 8.52
C GLU A 293 24.20 -4.77 9.50
N PHE A 294 22.91 -5.06 9.31
CA PHE A 294 21.87 -4.64 10.24
C PHE A 294 22.11 -5.17 11.65
N GLN A 295 22.47 -6.44 11.79
CA GLN A 295 22.80 -7.02 13.09
C GLN A 295 24.00 -6.33 13.76
N SER A 296 25.06 -6.04 13.00
CA SER A 296 26.22 -5.32 13.53
C SER A 296 25.85 -3.92 14.00
N ILE A 297 25.04 -3.19 13.24
CA ILE A 297 24.58 -1.84 13.62
C ILE A 297 23.69 -1.90 14.86
N ILE A 298 22.75 -2.86 14.93
CA ILE A 298 21.90 -3.06 16.11
C ILE A 298 22.76 -3.31 17.35
N ASN A 299 23.75 -4.21 17.27
CA ASN A 299 24.64 -4.50 18.40
C ASN A 299 25.40 -3.24 18.85
N MET A 300 25.91 -2.42 17.91
CA MET A 300 26.56 -1.15 18.25
C MET A 300 25.59 -0.17 18.93
N LEU A 301 24.36 -0.05 18.42
CA LEU A 301 23.33 0.81 19.01
C LEU A 301 22.93 0.35 20.41
N ASP A 302 22.86 -0.96 20.65
CA ASP A 302 22.59 -1.53 21.96
C ASP A 302 23.73 -1.23 22.95
N GLU A 303 25.00 -1.37 22.52
CA GLU A 303 26.16 -0.99 23.35
C GLU A 303 26.20 0.51 23.66
N ILE A 304 25.87 1.37 22.69
CA ILE A 304 25.72 2.82 22.91
C ILE A 304 24.59 3.10 23.90
N GLY A 305 23.46 2.39 23.77
CA GLY A 305 22.31 2.53 24.65
C GLY A 305 22.61 2.17 26.10
N LYS A 306 23.54 1.23 26.35
CA LYS A 306 23.99 0.87 27.71
C LYS A 306 24.74 2.00 28.41
N GLN A 307 25.31 2.97 27.67
CA GLN A 307 26.12 4.05 28.25
C GLN A 307 25.27 5.11 28.97
N SER A 308 24.05 5.39 28.50
CA SER A 308 23.12 6.27 29.19
C SER A 308 21.68 6.09 28.75
N LYS A 309 20.74 6.43 29.65
CA LYS A 309 19.30 6.42 29.35
C LYS A 309 18.93 7.35 28.18
N GLU A 310 19.62 8.48 28.05
CA GLU A 310 19.39 9.42 26.95
C GLU A 310 19.79 8.81 25.59
N LEU A 311 20.95 8.16 25.53
CA LEU A 311 21.44 7.48 24.32
C LEU A 311 20.56 6.30 23.94
N ALA A 312 20.09 5.52 24.93
CA ALA A 312 19.13 4.45 24.70
C ALA A 312 17.86 4.98 24.02
N ILE A 313 17.29 6.09 24.53
CA ILE A 313 16.10 6.70 23.93
C ILE A 313 16.34 7.13 22.48
N LYS A 314 17.50 7.73 22.18
CA LYS A 314 17.86 8.13 20.81
C LYS A 314 18.03 6.94 19.86
N ALA A 315 18.56 5.82 20.35
CA ALA A 315 18.81 4.61 19.56
C ALA A 315 17.55 3.79 19.24
N VAL A 316 16.50 3.87 20.08
CA VAL A 316 15.30 3.01 19.98
C VAL A 316 14.63 3.09 18.60
N GLY A 317 14.51 4.29 18.01
CA GLY A 317 13.85 4.48 16.72
C GLY A 317 14.57 3.73 15.59
N THR A 318 15.87 3.96 15.46
CA THR A 318 16.72 3.31 14.46
C THR A 318 16.80 1.80 14.68
N THR A 319 16.97 1.37 15.93
CA THR A 319 17.05 -0.05 16.29
C THR A 319 15.79 -0.82 15.91
N LYS A 320 14.61 -0.25 16.16
CA LYS A 320 13.33 -0.85 15.73
C LYS A 320 13.20 -0.96 14.22
N TRP A 321 13.58 0.10 13.49
CA TRP A 321 13.53 0.09 12.03
C TRP A 321 14.46 -0.97 11.43
N LEU A 322 15.69 -1.08 11.96
CA LEU A 322 16.66 -2.09 11.54
C LEU A 322 16.16 -3.51 11.86
N ASN A 323 15.65 -3.75 13.07
CA ASN A 323 15.11 -5.06 13.45
C ASN A 323 13.96 -5.50 12.55
N ASN A 324 13.01 -4.60 12.26
CA ASN A 324 11.90 -4.91 11.35
C ASN A 324 12.39 -5.24 9.93
N SER A 325 13.35 -4.46 9.41
CA SER A 325 13.92 -4.68 8.08
C SER A 325 14.72 -5.99 8.01
N MET A 326 15.51 -6.27 9.03
CA MET A 326 16.28 -7.50 9.16
C MET A 326 15.38 -8.74 9.22
N LYS A 327 14.32 -8.73 10.04
CA LYS A 327 13.35 -9.83 10.12
C LYS A 327 12.65 -10.06 8.79
N ASN A 328 12.28 -9.00 8.08
CA ASN A 328 11.72 -9.11 6.73
C ASN A 328 12.72 -9.76 5.74
N TYR A 329 13.99 -9.38 5.79
CA TYR A 329 15.02 -9.93 4.89
C TYR A 329 15.34 -11.39 5.21
N GLN A 330 15.39 -11.75 6.49
CA GLN A 330 15.51 -13.14 6.93
C GLN A 330 14.34 -13.98 6.42
N GLY A 331 13.11 -13.51 6.62
CA GLY A 331 11.90 -14.19 6.13
C GLY A 331 11.86 -14.34 4.61
N ASN A 332 12.27 -13.31 3.86
CA ASN A 332 12.40 -13.40 2.40
C ASN A 332 13.45 -14.45 2.00
N LEU A 333 14.63 -14.41 2.62
CA LEU A 333 15.71 -15.36 2.33
C LEU A 333 15.28 -16.81 2.60
N GLU A 334 14.70 -17.07 3.76
CA GLU A 334 14.18 -18.38 4.15
C GLU A 334 13.04 -18.83 3.25
N GLY A 335 12.07 -17.95 2.99
CA GLY A 335 10.93 -18.23 2.12
C GLY A 335 11.35 -18.56 0.69
N MET A 336 12.25 -17.77 0.11
CA MET A 336 12.79 -18.01 -1.24
C MET A 336 13.52 -19.35 -1.34
N LYS A 337 14.32 -19.72 -0.32
CA LYS A 337 14.98 -21.03 -0.24
C LYS A 337 13.97 -22.16 -0.10
N ARG A 338 13.01 -22.04 0.82
CA ARG A 338 12.00 -23.06 1.11
C ARG A 338 11.14 -23.41 -0.11
N ILE A 339 10.81 -22.43 -0.94
CA ILE A 339 9.98 -22.66 -2.13
C ILE A 339 10.81 -22.98 -3.38
N HIS A 340 12.14 -23.06 -3.27
CA HIS A 340 13.07 -23.24 -4.39
C HIS A 340 12.83 -22.20 -5.50
N LEU A 341 12.74 -20.92 -5.11
CA LEU A 341 12.34 -19.85 -6.03
C LEU A 341 13.34 -19.66 -7.17
N LEU A 342 14.64 -19.77 -6.89
CA LEU A 342 15.68 -19.61 -7.90
C LEU A 342 15.57 -20.70 -8.97
N GLU A 343 15.36 -21.95 -8.56
CA GLU A 343 15.21 -23.10 -9.45
C GLU A 343 13.94 -22.97 -10.30
N LYS A 344 12.82 -22.55 -9.71
CA LYS A 344 11.56 -22.30 -10.44
C LYS A 344 11.66 -21.18 -11.49
N LYS A 345 12.67 -20.32 -11.39
CA LYS A 345 12.89 -19.15 -12.25
C LYS A 345 13.96 -19.37 -13.32
N LYS A 346 14.75 -20.43 -13.20
CA LYS A 346 15.67 -20.90 -14.25
C LYS A 346 14.86 -21.65 -15.30
#